data_AF-A0A177YEI3-F1
#
_entry.id   AF-A0A177YEI3-F1
#
_cell.length_a   1.000
_cell.length_b   1.000
_cell.length_c   1.000
_cell.angle_alpha   90.00
_cell.angle_beta   90.00
_cell.angle_gamma   90.00
#
_symmetry.space_group_name_H-M   'P 1'
#
loop_
_entity.id
_entity.type
_entity.pdbx_description
1 polymer ?
#
loop_
_entity_poly.entity_id
_entity_poly.type
_entity_poly.pdbx_seq_one_letter_code
_entity_poly.pdbx_strand_id
1 'polypeptide(L)'
;MTTQRDYDEHDYDYEHCDRVRRAATGIAMAATPIDEAFSDIGQAMFRFDPDRVSETAANLIRDFTTHVSEIIVHFADLHDEWHSKPDGEFDMFEIREIGPKPWSAESISRPDFPTTDHWQKLPRDGVRKKSFVLYANTYHCIDHLNACSKTLNEYVSLVAQSYDVEPPHTVLQSFAETVAHLVQVAVATAVLWIQRVFDDNRKIARRLTGGPPPFVWGKPTVADTFAISRRR
;
A
#
# COMPACT_ATOMS: atom_id res chain seq x y z
N MET A 1 52.87 26.73 7.40
CA MET A 1 53.24 25.30 7.31
C MET A 1 52.18 24.54 8.08
N THR A 2 51.21 24.00 7.36
CA THR A 2 50.13 23.18 7.90
C THR A 2 50.70 21.79 8.15
N THR A 3 50.91 21.44 9.42
CA THR A 3 51.33 20.10 9.80
C THR A 3 50.15 19.15 9.69
N GLN A 4 50.40 18.10 8.91
CA GLN A 4 49.53 16.99 8.57
C GLN A 4 49.32 16.06 9.77
N ARG A 5 48.69 16.59 10.83
CA ARG A 5 48.24 15.90 12.04
C ARG A 5 47.11 16.74 12.61
N ASP A 6 45.88 16.41 12.23
CA ASP A 6 44.60 16.75 12.88
C ASP A 6 43.48 16.03 12.08
N TYR A 7 43.68 14.74 11.76
CA TYR A 7 42.72 13.88 11.04
C TYR A 7 42.53 12.55 11.77
N ASP A 8 42.59 12.56 13.09
CA ASP A 8 42.09 11.46 13.91
C ASP A 8 41.06 12.07 14.88
N GLU A 9 39.99 11.30 15.16
CA GLU A 9 38.87 11.62 16.05
C GLU A 9 37.69 12.38 15.43
N HIS A 10 37.23 11.88 14.29
CA HIS A 10 35.80 11.57 14.20
C HIS A 10 35.65 10.18 13.56
N ASP A 11 36.04 9.14 14.30
CA ASP A 11 35.53 7.77 14.07
C ASP A 11 34.05 7.76 14.44
N TYR A 12 33.27 8.46 13.64
CA TYR A 12 31.82 8.45 13.65
C TYR A 12 31.36 7.00 13.50
N ASP A 13 30.32 6.64 14.25
CA ASP A 13 29.76 5.30 14.40
C ASP A 13 29.18 4.74 13.08
N TYR A 14 30.08 4.42 12.15
CA TYR A 14 29.80 3.85 10.83
C TYR A 14 29.03 2.54 10.97
N GLU A 15 29.35 1.77 12.02
CA GLU A 15 28.65 0.53 12.32
C GLU A 15 27.18 0.76 12.70
N HIS A 16 26.86 1.84 13.43
CA HIS A 16 25.49 2.20 13.78
C HIS A 16 24.69 2.69 12.59
N CYS A 17 25.25 3.59 11.77
CA CYS A 17 24.60 3.99 10.51
C CYS A 17 24.32 2.78 9.61
N ASP A 18 25.24 1.81 9.56
CA ASP A 18 25.05 0.56 8.83
C ASP A 18 24.01 -0.37 9.47
N ARG A 19 23.82 -0.36 10.80
CA ARG A 19 22.78 -1.13 11.50
C ARG A 19 21.39 -0.52 11.27
N VAL A 20 21.22 0.79 11.45
CA VAL A 20 19.96 1.51 11.17
C VAL A 20 19.54 1.33 9.71
N ARG A 21 20.49 1.47 8.78
CA ARG A 21 20.25 1.22 7.34
C ARG A 21 19.80 -0.20 7.07
N ARG A 22 20.39 -1.21 7.73
CA ARG A 22 19.98 -2.62 7.60
C ARG A 22 18.58 -2.87 8.14
N ALA A 23 18.23 -2.29 9.30
CA ALA A 23 16.88 -2.40 9.86
C ALA A 23 15.83 -1.73 8.97
N ALA A 24 16.08 -0.49 8.52
CA ALA A 24 15.23 0.20 7.54
C ALA A 24 15.03 -0.61 6.25
N THR A 25 16.11 -1.22 5.75
CA THR A 25 16.05 -2.12 4.59
C THR A 25 15.21 -3.36 4.89
N GLY A 26 15.37 -3.97 6.07
CA GLY A 26 14.58 -5.13 6.51
C GLY A 26 13.09 -4.82 6.58
N ILE A 27 12.71 -3.66 7.14
CA ILE A 27 11.31 -3.22 7.18
C ILE A 27 10.75 -3.03 5.77
N ALA A 28 11.49 -2.37 4.88
CA ALA A 28 11.07 -2.20 3.49
C ALA A 28 10.90 -3.53 2.76
N MET A 29 11.83 -4.48 2.97
CA MET A 29 11.75 -5.82 2.40
C MET A 29 10.53 -6.59 2.91
N ALA A 30 10.20 -6.49 4.20
CA ALA A 30 9.02 -7.13 4.78
C ALA A 30 7.70 -6.48 4.32
N ALA A 31 7.69 -5.18 4.01
CA ALA A 31 6.50 -4.51 3.47
C ALA A 31 6.25 -4.81 1.98
N THR A 32 7.28 -5.19 1.23
CA THR A 32 7.22 -5.40 -0.22
C THR A 32 6.14 -6.41 -0.64
N PRO A 33 6.00 -7.60 -0.01
CA PRO A 33 4.96 -8.56 -0.38
C PRO A 33 3.53 -8.04 -0.19
N ILE A 34 3.30 -7.17 0.81
CA ILE A 34 1.99 -6.54 1.06
C ILE A 34 1.67 -5.57 -0.08
N ASP A 35 2.65 -4.75 -0.49
CA ASP A 35 2.52 -3.81 -1.59
C ASP A 35 2.28 -4.51 -2.94
N GLU A 36 3.05 -5.56 -3.22
CA GLU A 36 2.89 -6.40 -4.41
C GLU A 36 1.50 -7.02 -4.46
N ALA A 37 0.98 -7.51 -3.32
CA ALA A 37 -0.36 -8.06 -3.25
C ALA A 37 -1.46 -7.03 -3.59
N PHE A 38 -1.32 -5.76 -3.19
CA PHE A 38 -2.25 -4.70 -3.61
C PHE A 38 -2.26 -4.52 -5.13
N SER A 39 -1.06 -4.48 -5.74
CA SER A 39 -0.89 -4.37 -7.18
C SER A 39 -1.47 -5.58 -7.92
N ASP A 40 -1.21 -6.79 -7.43
CA ASP A 40 -1.71 -8.05 -8.01
C ASP A 40 -3.24 -8.14 -7.97
N ILE A 41 -3.88 -7.71 -6.87
CA ILE A 41 -5.34 -7.62 -6.80
C ILE A 41 -5.85 -6.65 -7.88
N GLY A 42 -5.25 -5.46 -8.00
CA GLY A 42 -5.66 -4.47 -9.00
C GLY A 42 -5.47 -4.97 -10.43
N GLN A 43 -4.38 -5.69 -10.70
CA GLN A 43 -4.10 -6.28 -12.01
C GLN A 43 -5.09 -7.42 -12.33
N ALA A 44 -5.46 -8.24 -11.35
CA ALA A 44 -6.47 -9.28 -11.49
C ALA A 44 -7.88 -8.69 -11.74
N MET A 45 -8.24 -7.61 -11.03
CA MET A 45 -9.47 -6.85 -11.30
C MET A 45 -9.50 -6.30 -12.73
N PHE A 46 -8.39 -5.72 -13.19
CA PHE A 46 -8.28 -5.20 -14.56
C PHE A 46 -8.43 -6.31 -15.60
N ARG A 47 -7.93 -7.51 -15.32
CA ARG A 47 -8.10 -8.72 -16.14
C ARG A 47 -9.48 -9.37 -15.98
N PHE A 48 -10.33 -8.86 -15.08
CA PHE A 48 -11.64 -9.41 -14.76
C PHE A 48 -11.59 -10.87 -14.26
N ASP A 49 -10.58 -11.19 -13.45
CA ASP A 49 -10.36 -12.53 -12.88
C ASP A 49 -10.76 -12.58 -11.39
N PRO A 50 -11.98 -13.02 -11.05
CA PRO A 50 -12.48 -12.99 -9.68
C PRO A 50 -11.82 -14.05 -8.78
N ASP A 51 -11.36 -15.16 -9.36
CA ASP A 51 -10.75 -16.26 -8.62
C ASP A 51 -9.36 -15.81 -8.16
N ARG A 52 -8.59 -15.18 -9.06
CA ARG A 52 -7.31 -14.57 -8.70
C ARG A 52 -7.45 -13.42 -7.71
N VAL A 53 -8.47 -12.55 -7.86
CA VAL A 53 -8.75 -11.49 -6.87
C VAL A 53 -9.00 -12.08 -5.49
N SER A 54 -9.83 -13.14 -5.40
CA SER A 54 -10.17 -13.79 -4.13
C SER A 54 -8.97 -14.50 -3.51
N GLU A 55 -8.19 -15.22 -4.31
CA GLU A 55 -6.96 -15.90 -3.90
C GLU A 55 -5.94 -14.89 -3.35
N THR A 56 -5.63 -13.84 -4.11
CA THR A 56 -4.63 -12.84 -3.67
C THR A 56 -5.10 -12.08 -2.44
N ALA A 57 -6.39 -11.75 -2.32
CA ALA A 57 -6.92 -11.10 -1.12
C ALA A 57 -6.83 -12.00 0.13
N ALA A 58 -7.01 -13.31 -0.02
CA ALA A 58 -6.82 -14.26 1.07
C ALA A 58 -5.34 -14.40 1.46
N ASN A 59 -4.45 -14.47 0.46
CA ASN A 59 -3.00 -14.52 0.69
C ASN A 59 -2.49 -13.25 1.37
N LEU A 60 -2.99 -12.07 1.00
CA LEU A 60 -2.64 -10.79 1.63
C LEU A 60 -2.82 -10.81 3.16
N ILE A 61 -3.88 -11.43 3.68
CA ILE A 61 -4.11 -11.54 5.14
C ILE A 61 -3.03 -12.41 5.82
N ARG A 62 -2.64 -13.50 5.16
CA ARG A 62 -1.57 -14.38 5.63
C ARG A 62 -0.22 -13.67 5.59
N ASP A 63 0.07 -12.99 4.49
CA ASP A 63 1.34 -12.31 4.25
C ASP A 63 1.48 -11.12 5.23
N PHE A 64 0.40 -10.38 5.49
CA PHE A 64 0.32 -9.39 6.57
C PHE A 64 0.75 -9.96 7.93
N THR A 65 0.17 -11.10 8.33
CA THR A 65 0.45 -11.71 9.65
C THR A 65 1.93 -12.11 9.77
N THR A 66 2.50 -12.62 8.68
CA THR A 66 3.90 -13.07 8.64
C THR A 66 4.86 -11.87 8.70
N HIS A 67 4.67 -10.90 7.83
CA HIS A 67 5.63 -9.81 7.64
C HIS A 67 5.53 -8.71 8.71
N VAL A 68 4.34 -8.44 9.25
CA VAL A 68 4.23 -7.49 10.37
C VAL A 68 4.94 -8.02 11.62
N SER A 69 4.91 -9.34 11.84
CA SER A 69 5.68 -9.96 12.92
C SER A 69 7.19 -9.76 12.73
N GLU A 70 7.70 -9.91 11.50
CA GLU A 70 9.12 -9.67 11.18
C GLU A 70 9.52 -8.21 11.42
N ILE A 71 8.67 -7.26 11.02
CA ILE A 71 8.90 -5.82 11.23
C ILE A 71 8.96 -5.48 12.72
N ILE A 72 8.05 -6.04 13.53
CA ILE A 72 8.03 -5.85 14.98
C ILE A 72 9.34 -6.30 15.63
N VAL A 73 9.86 -7.48 15.24
CA VAL A 73 11.11 -8.02 15.78
C VAL A 73 12.30 -7.12 15.40
N HIS A 74 12.43 -6.74 14.13
CA HIS A 74 13.54 -5.90 13.66
C HIS A 74 13.58 -4.53 14.34
N PHE A 75 12.41 -3.95 14.63
CA PHE A 75 12.32 -2.66 15.31
C PHE A 75 12.66 -2.77 16.80
N ALA A 76 12.18 -3.83 17.48
CA ALA A 76 12.45 -4.05 18.90
C ALA A 76 13.95 -4.25 19.17
N ASP A 77 14.63 -5.05 18.34
CA ASP A 77 16.07 -5.28 18.45
C ASP A 77 16.88 -3.98 18.34
N LEU A 78 16.53 -3.11 17.38
CA LEU A 78 17.24 -1.85 17.15
C LEU A 78 17.05 -0.85 18.31
N HIS A 79 15.86 -0.82 18.90
CA HIS A 79 15.59 0.06 20.03
C HIS A 79 16.24 -0.41 21.34
N ASP A 80 16.18 -1.70 21.64
CA ASP A 80 16.79 -2.23 22.86
C ASP A 80 18.31 -1.98 22.86
N GLU A 81 18.94 -2.07 21.68
CA GLU A 81 20.35 -1.71 21.51
C GLU A 81 20.61 -0.22 21.77
N TRP A 82 19.75 0.67 21.26
CA TRP A 82 19.84 2.13 21.48
C TRP A 82 19.80 2.51 22.97
N HIS A 83 18.87 1.93 23.74
CA HIS A 83 18.71 2.27 25.16
C HIS A 83 19.63 1.49 26.11
N SER A 84 20.25 0.39 25.65
CA SER A 84 21.22 -0.37 26.45
C SER A 84 22.58 0.32 26.62
N LYS A 85 22.84 1.43 25.93
CA LYS A 85 24.06 2.26 26.03
C LYS A 85 23.76 3.69 26.53
N PRO A 86 23.46 3.87 27.82
CA PRO A 86 23.08 5.17 28.38
C PRO A 86 24.23 6.21 28.42
N ASP A 87 25.49 5.75 28.37
CA ASP A 87 26.70 6.59 28.44
C ASP A 87 27.39 6.76 27.07
N GLY A 88 26.78 6.24 25.99
CA GLY A 88 27.26 6.50 24.65
C GLY A 88 26.96 7.93 24.26
N GLU A 89 27.97 8.82 24.31
CA GLU A 89 27.93 10.09 23.58
C GLU A 89 27.90 9.76 22.09
N PHE A 90 26.72 9.47 21.57
CA PHE A 90 26.50 9.44 20.15
C PHE A 90 26.31 10.89 19.72
N ASP A 91 27.34 11.45 19.09
CA ASP A 91 27.17 12.66 18.28
C ASP A 91 26.08 12.33 17.27
N MET A 92 24.87 12.81 17.56
CA MET A 92 23.77 12.80 16.60
C MET A 92 24.31 13.53 15.39
N PHE A 93 24.57 12.79 14.32
CA PHE A 93 24.73 13.45 13.04
C PHE A 93 23.50 14.32 12.88
N GLU A 94 23.76 15.62 12.77
CA GLU A 94 22.88 16.48 12.04
C GLU A 94 22.70 15.86 10.65
N ILE A 95 21.66 15.05 10.50
CA ILE A 95 20.90 14.95 9.26
C ILE A 95 20.29 16.36 9.05
N ARG A 96 21.16 17.34 8.81
CA ARG A 96 20.84 18.71 8.43
C ARG A 96 20.41 18.64 6.97
N GLU A 97 19.20 18.11 6.78
CA GLU A 97 18.25 18.40 5.71
C GLU A 97 16.90 17.70 5.95
N ILE A 98 16.83 16.74 6.87
CA ILE A 98 15.59 16.15 7.39
C ILE A 98 15.66 16.24 8.91
N GLY A 99 15.32 17.41 9.47
CA GLY A 99 15.18 17.51 10.93
C GLY A 99 14.18 16.45 11.44
N PRO A 100 14.25 16.06 12.73
CA PRO A 100 13.33 15.07 13.28
C PRO A 100 11.91 15.56 12.99
N LYS A 101 11.26 14.96 11.99
CA LYS A 101 9.84 15.18 11.83
C LYS A 101 9.25 14.49 13.04
N PRO A 102 8.54 15.22 13.93
CA PRO A 102 7.86 14.57 15.02
C PRO A 102 7.04 13.43 14.41
N TRP A 103 7.29 12.23 14.88
CA TRP A 103 6.49 11.09 14.46
C TRP A 103 5.06 11.41 14.86
N SER A 104 4.19 11.58 13.86
CA SER A 104 2.76 11.58 14.11
C SER A 104 2.13 10.71 13.05
N ALA A 105 1.67 9.54 13.47
CA ALA A 105 0.81 8.70 12.63
C ALA A 105 -0.39 9.50 12.10
N GLU A 106 -0.82 10.53 12.83
CA GLU A 106 -1.87 11.48 12.44
C GLU A 106 -1.52 12.33 11.20
N SER A 107 -0.23 12.48 10.85
CA SER A 107 0.19 13.25 9.66
C SER A 107 -0.08 12.54 8.34
N ILE A 108 -0.23 11.20 8.36
CA ILE A 108 -0.49 10.43 7.14
C ILE A 108 -1.98 10.08 7.08
N SER A 109 -2.65 10.63 6.07
CA SER A 109 -4.05 10.32 5.78
C SER A 109 -4.20 8.84 5.41
N ARG A 110 -5.04 8.13 6.18
CA ARG A 110 -5.41 6.74 5.91
C ARG A 110 -6.62 6.71 4.95
N PRO A 111 -6.63 5.83 3.93
CA PRO A 111 -7.79 5.67 3.07
C PRO A 111 -8.98 5.13 3.87
N ASP A 112 -10.17 5.67 3.64
CA ASP A 112 -11.41 5.17 4.24
C ASP A 112 -11.81 3.81 3.66
N PHE A 113 -12.83 3.16 4.24
CA PHE A 113 -13.42 1.97 3.61
C PHE A 113 -14.06 2.32 2.26
N PRO A 114 -14.00 1.42 1.26
CA PRO A 114 -14.49 1.71 -0.08
C PRO A 114 -16.00 1.96 -0.08
N THR A 115 -16.43 3.03 -0.74
CA THR A 115 -17.84 3.35 -0.95
C THR A 115 -18.20 3.38 -2.43
N THR A 116 -19.50 3.32 -2.73
CA THR A 116 -20.02 3.42 -4.10
C THR A 116 -20.61 4.79 -4.41
N ASP A 117 -20.46 5.78 -3.54
CA ASP A 117 -21.17 7.06 -3.64
C ASP A 117 -20.75 7.86 -4.86
N HIS A 118 -19.49 7.74 -5.26
CA HIS A 118 -18.93 8.39 -6.44
C HIS A 118 -19.06 7.58 -7.72
N TRP A 119 -19.60 6.37 -7.65
CA TRP A 119 -19.65 5.47 -8.81
C TRP A 119 -20.71 5.93 -9.81
N GLN A 120 -20.42 5.70 -11.09
CA GLN A 120 -21.40 5.96 -12.11
C GLN A 120 -22.55 4.93 -12.01
N LYS A 121 -23.78 5.42 -11.90
CA LYS A 121 -24.98 4.58 -11.88
C LYS A 121 -25.15 3.84 -13.21
N LEU A 122 -25.58 2.59 -13.14
CA LEU A 122 -25.86 1.79 -14.32
C LEU A 122 -27.01 2.42 -15.13
N PRO A 123 -26.84 2.63 -16.45
CA PRO A 123 -27.91 3.14 -17.30
C PRO A 123 -29.08 2.14 -17.34
N ARG A 124 -30.31 2.62 -17.53
CA ARG A 124 -31.49 1.74 -17.62
C ARG A 124 -31.40 0.79 -18.83
N ASP A 125 -31.00 1.34 -19.98
CA ASP A 125 -30.97 0.65 -21.26
C ASP A 125 -29.57 0.56 -21.89
N GLY A 126 -29.38 -0.47 -22.72
CA GLY A 126 -28.17 -0.67 -23.51
C GLY A 126 -27.07 -1.43 -22.76
N VAL A 127 -26.91 -2.71 -23.11
CA VAL A 127 -25.95 -3.60 -22.42
C VAL A 127 -24.50 -3.14 -22.57
N ARG A 128 -24.06 -2.73 -23.76
CA ARG A 128 -22.70 -2.22 -23.97
C ARG A 128 -22.37 -1.05 -23.03
N LYS A 129 -23.33 -0.15 -22.80
CA LYS A 129 -23.16 0.99 -21.88
C LYS A 129 -23.03 0.53 -20.43
N LYS A 130 -23.79 -0.49 -20.00
CA LYS A 130 -23.69 -1.05 -18.65
C LYS A 130 -22.31 -1.68 -18.41
N SER A 131 -21.83 -2.52 -19.34
CA SER A 131 -20.51 -3.15 -19.21
C SER A 131 -19.37 -2.12 -19.20
N PHE A 132 -19.46 -1.06 -20.01
CA PHE A 132 -18.49 0.04 -19.97
C PHE A 132 -18.48 0.76 -18.62
N VAL A 133 -19.64 1.05 -18.04
CA VAL A 133 -19.74 1.66 -16.70
C VAL A 133 -19.14 0.77 -15.62
N LEU A 134 -19.36 -0.55 -15.69
CA LEU A 134 -18.76 -1.50 -14.75
C LEU A 134 -17.24 -1.56 -14.88
N TYR A 135 -16.72 -1.50 -16.11
CA TYR A 135 -15.29 -1.38 -16.36
C TYR A 135 -14.73 -0.06 -15.81
N ALA A 136 -15.42 1.06 -16.01
CA ALA A 136 -15.05 2.35 -15.43
C ALA A 136 -15.02 2.30 -13.89
N ASN A 137 -16.02 1.68 -13.26
CA ASN A 137 -16.08 1.51 -11.80
C ASN A 137 -14.97 0.58 -11.27
N THR A 138 -14.38 -0.28 -12.11
CA THR A 138 -13.18 -1.07 -11.74
C THR A 138 -11.99 -0.15 -11.44
N TYR A 139 -11.82 0.95 -12.18
CA TYR A 139 -10.75 1.89 -11.91
C TYR A 139 -10.86 2.54 -10.55
N HIS A 140 -12.08 2.83 -10.07
CA HIS A 140 -12.25 3.33 -8.70
C HIS A 140 -11.76 2.35 -7.63
N CYS A 141 -11.91 1.03 -7.87
CA CYS A 141 -11.37 0.02 -6.96
C CYS A 141 -9.84 -0.04 -7.04
N ILE A 142 -9.27 0.02 -8.25
CA ILE A 142 -7.82 0.02 -8.47
C ILE A 142 -7.17 1.27 -7.86
N ASP A 143 -7.76 2.45 -8.06
CA ASP A 143 -7.28 3.70 -7.48
C ASP A 143 -7.26 3.63 -5.95
N HIS A 144 -8.22 2.91 -5.36
CA HIS A 144 -8.26 2.72 -3.92
C HIS A 144 -7.15 1.78 -3.40
N LEU A 145 -6.82 0.73 -4.16
CA LEU A 145 -5.65 -0.13 -3.87
C LEU A 145 -4.34 0.65 -4.00
N ASN A 146 -4.23 1.51 -5.02
CA ASN A 146 -3.08 2.40 -5.20
C ASN A 146 -2.93 3.39 -4.04
N ALA A 147 -4.04 3.90 -3.50
CA ALA A 147 -4.01 4.72 -2.29
C ALA A 147 -3.48 3.94 -1.07
N CYS A 148 -3.90 2.68 -0.92
CA CYS A 148 -3.37 1.81 0.14
C CYS A 148 -1.86 1.57 0.01
N SER A 149 -1.40 1.22 -1.20
CA SER A 149 0.02 1.06 -1.54
C SER A 149 0.83 2.32 -1.22
N LYS A 150 0.34 3.50 -1.63
CA LYS A 150 0.98 4.77 -1.35
C LYS A 150 1.10 5.02 0.15
N THR A 151 0.00 4.86 0.90
CA THR A 151 0.00 5.04 2.36
C THR A 151 0.95 4.06 3.05
N LEU A 152 0.99 2.79 2.64
CA LEU A 152 1.93 1.80 3.18
C LEU A 152 3.38 2.27 3.02
N ASN A 153 3.76 2.68 1.81
CA ASN A 153 5.12 3.12 1.50
C ASN A 153 5.51 4.40 2.27
N GLU A 154 4.58 5.34 2.44
CA GLU A 154 4.78 6.54 3.27
C GLU A 154 5.01 6.17 4.75
N TYR A 155 4.21 5.24 5.30
CA TYR A 155 4.35 4.77 6.68
C TYR A 155 5.63 3.98 6.93
N VAL A 156 6.01 3.08 6.01
CA VAL A 156 7.28 2.33 6.09
C VAL A 156 8.46 3.29 6.12
N SER A 157 8.43 4.32 5.27
CA SER A 157 9.47 5.35 5.24
C SER A 157 9.54 6.13 6.55
N LEU A 158 8.39 6.43 7.18
CA LEU A 158 8.32 7.14 8.46
C LEU A 158 8.81 6.29 9.63
N VAL A 159 8.40 5.02 9.70
CA VAL A 159 8.83 4.08 10.75
C VAL A 159 10.34 3.89 10.74
N ALA A 160 10.93 3.74 9.54
CA ALA A 160 12.36 3.64 9.35
C ALA A 160 13.17 4.88 9.81
N GLN A 161 12.50 6.00 10.10
CA GLN A 161 13.11 7.26 10.55
C GLN A 161 12.75 7.61 12.00
N SER A 162 12.07 6.72 12.74
CA SER A 162 11.44 7.06 14.04
C SER A 162 12.12 6.46 15.27
N TYR A 163 13.23 5.75 15.08
CA TYR A 163 13.89 4.96 16.13
C TYR A 163 14.47 5.79 17.29
N ASP A 164 14.71 7.08 17.07
CA ASP A 164 15.38 8.03 17.97
C ASP A 164 14.41 9.00 18.66
N VAL A 165 13.14 9.07 18.23
CA VAL A 165 12.22 10.15 18.64
C VAL A 165 11.02 9.68 19.47
N GLU A 166 10.62 8.41 19.39
CA GLU A 166 9.40 7.89 20.04
C GLU A 166 9.60 6.52 20.69
N PRO A 167 8.80 6.19 21.74
CA PRO A 167 8.80 4.84 22.31
C PRO A 167 8.38 3.78 21.27
N PRO A 168 9.08 2.64 21.17
CA PRO A 168 8.85 1.61 20.15
C PRO A 168 7.49 1.03 20.14
N HIS A 169 6.93 0.80 21.32
CA HIS A 169 5.64 0.18 21.46
C HIS A 169 4.57 1.05 20.80
N THR A 170 4.69 2.38 20.89
CA THR A 170 3.80 3.34 20.24
C THR A 170 3.96 3.32 18.72
N VAL A 171 5.21 3.35 18.23
CA VAL A 171 5.52 3.30 16.79
C VAL A 171 5.04 2.00 16.16
N LEU A 172 5.37 0.86 16.79
CA LEU A 172 5.02 -0.47 16.34
C LEU A 172 3.52 -0.74 16.40
N GLN A 173 2.85 -0.33 17.47
CA GLN A 173 1.41 -0.47 17.57
C GLN A 173 0.72 0.31 16.45
N SER A 174 1.10 1.58 16.24
CA SER A 174 0.49 2.39 15.19
C SER A 174 0.80 1.86 13.79
N PHE A 175 2.01 1.34 13.56
CA PHE A 175 2.37 0.67 12.31
C PHE A 175 1.49 -0.55 12.07
N ALA A 176 1.40 -1.46 13.05
CA ALA A 176 0.58 -2.67 12.95
C ALA A 176 -0.89 -2.34 12.71
N GLU A 177 -1.45 -1.37 13.44
CA GLU A 177 -2.82 -0.88 13.25
C GLU A 177 -3.05 -0.29 11.86
N THR A 178 -2.08 0.48 11.35
CA THR A 178 -2.16 1.08 10.03
C THR A 178 -2.13 0.04 8.94
N VAL A 179 -1.14 -0.87 8.96
CA VAL A 179 -1.04 -1.92 7.94
C VAL A 179 -2.26 -2.84 8.02
N ALA A 180 -2.75 -3.17 9.21
CA ALA A 180 -3.99 -3.93 9.38
C ALA A 180 -5.19 -3.22 8.72
N HIS A 181 -5.32 -1.91 8.93
CA HIS A 181 -6.36 -1.10 8.30
C HIS A 181 -6.25 -1.13 6.77
N LEU A 182 -5.05 -0.91 6.22
CA LEU A 182 -4.82 -0.96 4.76
C LEU A 182 -5.17 -2.32 4.16
N VAL A 183 -4.81 -3.41 4.84
CA VAL A 183 -5.17 -4.78 4.43
C VAL A 183 -6.69 -4.97 4.46
N GLN A 184 -7.37 -4.51 5.52
CA GLN A 184 -8.83 -4.59 5.60
C GLN A 184 -9.52 -3.79 4.49
N VAL A 185 -9.02 -2.59 4.18
CA VAL A 185 -9.53 -1.74 3.09
C VAL A 185 -9.31 -2.42 1.73
N ALA A 186 -8.14 -3.02 1.48
CA ALA A 186 -7.87 -3.74 0.24
C ALA A 186 -8.79 -4.96 0.05
N VAL A 187 -8.99 -5.75 1.12
CA VAL A 187 -9.91 -6.89 1.11
C VAL A 187 -11.35 -6.43 0.90
N ALA A 188 -11.79 -5.38 1.60
CA ALA A 188 -13.12 -4.80 1.40
C ALA A 188 -13.31 -4.31 -0.04
N THR A 189 -12.27 -3.74 -0.65
CA THR A 189 -12.28 -3.27 -2.03
C THR A 189 -12.40 -4.44 -3.01
N ALA A 190 -11.69 -5.55 -2.76
CA ALA A 190 -11.84 -6.79 -3.52
C ALA A 190 -13.26 -7.36 -3.45
N VAL A 191 -13.82 -7.46 -2.25
CA VAL A 191 -15.19 -7.94 -2.04
C VAL A 191 -16.21 -7.04 -2.74
N LEU A 192 -16.08 -5.71 -2.60
CA LEU A 192 -16.97 -4.76 -3.23
C LEU A 192 -16.94 -4.89 -4.76
N TRP A 193 -15.73 -4.99 -5.34
CA TRP A 193 -15.56 -5.18 -6.78
C TRP A 193 -16.24 -6.48 -7.26
N ILE A 194 -16.04 -7.60 -6.56
CA ILE A 194 -16.69 -8.87 -6.90
C ILE A 194 -18.22 -8.71 -6.92
N GLN A 195 -18.79 -8.16 -5.85
CA GLN A 195 -20.24 -8.09 -5.66
C GLN A 195 -20.92 -7.06 -6.57
N ARG A 196 -20.29 -5.91 -6.81
CA ARG A 196 -20.92 -4.77 -7.48
C ARG A 196 -20.47 -4.58 -8.92
N VAL A 197 -19.30 -5.09 -9.29
CA VAL A 197 -18.76 -4.98 -10.64
C VAL A 197 -18.85 -6.31 -11.36
N PHE A 198 -18.17 -7.34 -10.84
CA PHE A 198 -18.06 -8.62 -11.50
C PHE A 198 -19.42 -9.35 -11.60
N ASP A 199 -20.13 -9.50 -10.48
CA ASP A 199 -21.41 -10.21 -10.44
C ASP A 199 -22.49 -9.52 -11.29
N ASP A 200 -22.52 -8.19 -11.29
CA ASP A 200 -23.46 -7.44 -12.12
C ASP A 200 -23.12 -7.55 -13.60
N ASN A 201 -21.82 -7.54 -13.97
CA ASN A 201 -21.40 -7.82 -15.34
C ASN A 201 -21.80 -9.24 -15.77
N ARG A 202 -21.60 -10.23 -14.88
CA ARG A 202 -22.00 -11.62 -15.11
C ARG A 202 -23.51 -11.77 -15.32
N LYS A 203 -24.34 -11.11 -14.51
CA LYS A 203 -25.81 -11.09 -14.67
C LYS A 203 -26.22 -10.49 -16.02
N ILE A 204 -25.59 -9.39 -16.41
CA ILE A 204 -25.85 -8.71 -17.68
C ILE A 204 -25.50 -9.63 -18.86
N ALA A 205 -24.33 -10.26 -18.83
CA ALA A 205 -23.88 -11.11 -19.93
C ALA A 205 -24.65 -12.43 -20.03
N ARG A 206 -25.09 -13.04 -18.91
CA ARG A 206 -26.04 -14.17 -18.91
C ARG A 206 -27.35 -13.82 -19.62
N ARG A 207 -27.92 -12.64 -19.36
CA ARG A 207 -29.16 -12.18 -20.00
C ARG A 207 -29.02 -12.01 -21.52
N LEU A 208 -27.83 -11.66 -22.00
CA LEU A 208 -27.57 -11.51 -23.44
C LEU A 208 -27.40 -12.82 -24.19
N THR A 209 -26.83 -13.82 -23.53
CA THR A 209 -26.22 -14.96 -24.24
C THR A 209 -26.87 -16.30 -23.90
N GLY A 210 -27.75 -16.34 -22.90
CA GLY A 210 -28.44 -17.58 -22.48
C GLY A 210 -27.51 -18.64 -21.88
N GLY A 211 -26.20 -18.35 -21.77
CA GLY A 211 -25.16 -19.23 -21.26
C GLY A 211 -24.19 -18.50 -20.32
N PRO A 212 -23.09 -19.16 -19.86
CA PRO A 212 -22.03 -18.46 -19.15
C PRO A 212 -21.49 -17.32 -20.04
N PRO A 213 -21.19 -16.17 -19.44
CA PRO A 213 -20.96 -14.93 -20.19
C PRO A 213 -19.83 -15.13 -21.20
N PRO A 214 -20.06 -15.01 -22.53
CA PRO A 214 -18.95 -14.76 -23.43
C PRO A 214 -18.38 -13.41 -23.02
N PHE A 215 -17.06 -13.26 -23.04
CA PHE A 215 -16.43 -11.96 -22.89
C PHE A 215 -16.97 -11.04 -24.00
N VAL A 216 -17.97 -10.22 -23.66
CA VAL A 216 -18.58 -9.29 -24.60
C VAL A 216 -17.66 -8.07 -24.63
N TRP A 217 -16.76 -8.11 -25.62
CA TRP A 217 -15.85 -7.07 -26.12
C TRP A 217 -14.47 -7.01 -25.45
N GLY A 218 -13.44 -7.24 -26.27
CA GLY A 218 -12.05 -7.00 -25.93
C GLY A 218 -11.83 -5.58 -25.44
N LYS A 219 -10.72 -5.38 -24.72
CA LYS A 219 -10.26 -4.11 -24.13
C LYS A 219 -10.82 -2.91 -24.90
N PRO A 220 -11.55 -1.97 -24.25
CA PRO A 220 -12.06 -0.80 -24.95
C PRO A 220 -10.92 -0.12 -25.69
N THR A 221 -11.11 0.10 -26.99
CA THR A 221 -10.10 0.78 -27.78
C THR A 221 -10.15 2.26 -27.45
N VAL A 222 -9.01 2.95 -27.52
CA VAL A 222 -8.88 4.39 -27.26
C VAL A 222 -9.93 5.22 -28.03
N ALA A 223 -10.36 4.75 -29.21
CA ALA A 223 -11.40 5.36 -30.02
C ALA A 223 -12.79 5.42 -29.33
N ASP A 224 -13.13 4.42 -28.51
CA ASP A 224 -14.42 4.35 -27.80
C ASP A 224 -14.52 5.42 -26.70
N THR A 225 -13.38 5.78 -26.10
CA THR A 225 -13.28 6.82 -25.06
C THR A 225 -13.48 8.22 -25.63
N PHE A 226 -12.96 8.51 -26.83
CA PHE A 226 -13.04 9.84 -27.46
C PHE A 226 -14.40 10.15 -28.11
N ALA A 227 -15.16 9.14 -28.54
CA ALA A 227 -16.46 9.36 -29.18
C ALA A 227 -17.51 9.97 -28.24
N ILE A 228 -17.34 9.83 -26.92
CA ILE A 228 -18.27 10.33 -25.90
C ILE A 228 -17.92 11.76 -25.47
N SER A 229 -16.63 12.15 -25.46
CA SER A 229 -16.22 13.52 -25.14
C SER A 229 -16.74 14.54 -26.15
N ARG A 230 -17.02 14.12 -27.40
CA ARG A 230 -17.52 14.97 -28.48
C ARG A 230 -19.05 15.05 -28.60
N ARG A 231 -19.80 14.35 -27.73
CA ARG A 231 -21.27 14.39 -27.70
C ARG A 231 -21.84 15.16 -26.49
N ARG A 232 -21.00 15.89 -25.75
CA ARG A 232 -21.43 16.91 -24.80
C ARG A 232 -21.53 18.26 -25.49
#